data_AF-A0A357A0G0-F1
#
_entry.id   AF-A0A357A0G0-F1
#
_cell.length_a   1.000
_cell.length_b   1.000
_cell.length_c   1.000
_cell.angle_alpha   90.00
_cell.angle_beta   90.00
_cell.angle_gamma   90.00
#
_symmetry.space_group_name_H-M   'P 1'
#
loop_
_entity.id
_entity.type
_entity.pdbx_description
1 polymer ?
#
loop_
_entity_poly.entity_id
_entity_poly.type
_entity_poly.pdbx_seq_one_letter_code
_entity_poly.pdbx_strand_id
1 'polypeptide(L)'
;MTGIPAHEHTHPVYPMIWGQEERREFEYIRQGTSGLIASRDVVTGQIEAPFIQPTRPGVDFANHIGAVVPWHPQDRHIFVLDNLNSHQSEELVRLVIAHVHRNISVKELGKKGKAGILWTQKPVMTFCKIPPTPSVRFLYNPKQTLGQTLPMDIQRLSAQTHREKT
;
A
#
# COMPACT_ATOMS: atom_id res chain seq x y z
N MET A 1 16.18 2.29 0.42
CA MET A 1 15.41 1.13 -0.05
C MET A 1 14.76 0.50 1.17
N THR A 2 13.44 0.54 1.28
CA THR A 2 12.70 -0.11 2.36
C THR A 2 12.47 -1.56 1.98
N GLY A 3 12.97 -2.50 2.78
CA GLY A 3 12.83 -3.93 2.57
C GLY A 3 13.06 -4.67 3.89
N ILE A 4 12.45 -5.84 4.04
CA ILE A 4 12.67 -6.72 5.18
C ILE A 4 13.74 -7.72 4.76
N PRO A 5 14.95 -7.68 5.34
CA PRO A 5 15.98 -8.63 4.98
C PRO A 5 15.62 -10.04 5.49
N ALA A 6 15.72 -11.03 4.61
CA ALA A 6 15.71 -12.44 4.98
C ALA A 6 17.15 -12.96 4.90
N HIS A 7 17.97 -12.63 5.90
CA HIS A 7 19.38 -13.02 5.93
C HIS A 7 19.53 -14.47 6.37
N GLU A 8 20.16 -15.28 5.53
CA GLU A 8 20.68 -16.58 5.89
C GLU A 8 22.20 -16.46 6.01
N HIS A 9 22.75 -16.78 7.17
CA HIS A 9 24.19 -16.65 7.40
C HIS A 9 24.96 -17.73 6.65
N THR A 10 26.02 -17.32 5.95
CA THR A 10 26.88 -18.25 5.19
C THR A 10 27.64 -19.21 6.10
N HIS A 11 27.93 -18.78 7.33
CA HIS A 11 28.70 -19.54 8.31
C HIS A 11 27.92 -19.78 9.61
N PRO A 12 28.16 -20.92 10.28
CA PRO A 12 27.55 -21.20 11.57
C PRO A 12 28.03 -20.18 12.62
N VAL A 13 27.18 -19.94 13.61
CA VAL A 13 27.53 -19.16 14.78
C VAL A 13 28.49 -19.97 15.64
N TYR A 14 29.64 -19.39 15.99
CA TYR A 14 30.54 -20.02 16.93
C TYR A 14 30.08 -19.75 18.37
N PRO A 15 30.06 -20.77 19.24
CA PRO A 15 29.64 -20.60 20.63
C PRO A 15 30.59 -19.63 21.35
N MET A 16 30.04 -18.89 22.31
CA MET A 16 30.85 -18.06 23.21
C MET A 16 31.92 -18.90 23.90
N ILE A 17 33.17 -18.42 23.86
CA ILE A 17 34.27 -18.94 24.68
C ILE A 17 34.65 -17.90 25.72
N TRP A 18 35.10 -18.34 26.89
CA TRP A 18 35.40 -17.45 28.01
C TRP A 18 36.42 -16.36 27.58
N GLY A 19 36.07 -15.09 27.79
CA GLY A 19 36.86 -13.93 27.37
C GLY A 19 36.62 -13.46 25.93
N GLN A 20 35.70 -14.06 25.18
CA GLN A 20 35.27 -13.58 23.86
C GLN A 20 33.74 -13.60 23.73
N GLU A 21 33.18 -12.51 23.22
CA GLU A 21 31.76 -12.43 22.87
C GLU A 21 31.41 -13.36 21.69
N GLU A 22 30.13 -13.68 21.55
CA GLU A 22 29.61 -14.44 20.41
C GLU A 22 29.97 -13.73 19.11
N ARG A 23 30.61 -14.44 18.19
CA ARG A 23 30.97 -13.90 16.88
C ARG A 23 30.07 -14.51 15.82
N ARG A 24 29.40 -13.63 15.08
CA ARG A 24 28.61 -13.97 13.91
C ARG A 24 29.23 -13.29 12.71
N GLU A 25 29.57 -14.09 11.69
CA GLU A 25 30.11 -13.55 10.45
C GLU A 25 29.07 -12.66 9.74
N PHE A 26 29.55 -11.60 9.12
CA PHE A 26 28.69 -10.58 8.50
C PHE A 26 28.17 -11.00 7.12
N GLU A 27 28.76 -12.04 6.53
CA GLU A 27 28.37 -12.55 5.23
C GLU A 27 27.05 -13.33 5.30
N TYR A 28 26.16 -13.04 4.35
CA TYR A 28 24.86 -13.67 4.24
C TYR A 28 24.55 -14.00 2.78
N ILE A 29 23.76 -15.05 2.60
CA ILE A 29 23.26 -15.50 1.31
C ILE A 29 22.08 -14.61 0.90
N ARG A 30 22.14 -14.07 -0.32
CA ARG A 30 21.06 -13.27 -0.91
C ARG A 30 20.12 -14.17 -1.70
N GLN A 31 18.94 -14.43 -1.16
CA GLN A 31 17.88 -15.20 -1.80
C GLN A 31 17.07 -14.41 -2.85
N GLY A 32 17.61 -13.31 -3.38
CA GLY A 32 16.92 -12.41 -4.30
C GLY A 32 15.99 -11.41 -3.59
N THR A 33 14.97 -10.93 -4.30
CA THR A 33 13.99 -9.97 -3.76
C THR A 33 12.60 -10.34 -4.24
N SER A 34 11.61 -10.22 -3.35
CA SER A 34 10.19 -10.39 -3.68
C SER A 34 9.40 -9.17 -3.21
N GLY A 35 8.28 -8.91 -3.86
CA GLY A 35 7.28 -7.95 -3.42
C GLY A 35 6.36 -8.57 -2.39
N LEU A 36 6.13 -7.85 -1.29
CA LEU A 36 5.06 -8.11 -0.33
C LEU A 36 4.02 -7.01 -0.48
N ILE A 37 2.76 -7.37 -0.67
CA ILE A 37 1.63 -6.45 -0.59
C ILE A 37 0.74 -6.93 0.56
N ALA A 38 0.42 -6.00 1.45
CA ALA A 38 -0.36 -6.28 2.65
C ALA A 38 -1.08 -5.00 3.09
N SER A 39 -2.31 -5.15 3.59
CA SER A 39 -3.00 -4.09 4.31
C SER A 39 -2.79 -4.30 5.79
N ARG A 40 -2.68 -3.23 6.57
CA ARG A 40 -2.69 -3.29 8.01
C ARG A 40 -3.86 -2.49 8.53
N ASP A 41 -4.77 -3.16 9.23
CA ASP A 41 -5.84 -2.49 9.95
C ASP A 41 -5.24 -1.61 11.06
N VAL A 42 -5.61 -0.33 11.07
CA VAL A 42 -4.99 0.66 11.97
C VAL A 42 -5.48 0.50 13.41
N VAL A 43 -6.68 -0.06 13.63
CA VAL A 43 -7.33 -0.16 14.93
C VAL A 43 -6.84 -1.37 15.72
N THR A 44 -6.74 -2.50 15.04
CA THR A 44 -6.41 -3.83 15.56
C THR A 44 -4.93 -4.17 15.34
N GLY A 45 -4.29 -3.54 14.34
CA GLY A 45 -2.93 -3.85 13.94
C GLY A 45 -2.78 -5.12 13.11
N GLN A 46 -3.88 -5.81 12.78
CA GLN A 46 -3.88 -7.05 12.02
C GLN A 46 -3.48 -6.83 10.56
N ILE A 47 -2.85 -7.85 9.97
CA ILE A 47 -2.49 -7.86 8.56
C ILE A 47 -3.59 -8.55 7.75
N GLU A 48 -4.06 -7.88 6.71
CA GLU A 48 -5.16 -8.33 5.87
C GLU A 48 -4.70 -8.62 4.45
N ALA A 49 -5.21 -9.75 3.93
CA ALA A 49 -4.91 -10.30 2.61
C ALA A 49 -3.42 -10.22 2.21
N PRO A 50 -2.45 -10.59 3.08
CA PRO A 50 -1.04 -10.52 2.71
C PRO A 50 -0.75 -11.50 1.57
N PHE A 51 -0.01 -11.08 0.56
CA PHE A 51 0.54 -11.99 -0.42
C PHE A 51 1.92 -11.56 -0.91
N ILE A 52 2.69 -12.55 -1.34
CA ILE A 52 4.07 -12.41 -1.79
C ILE A 52 4.14 -12.79 -3.26
N GLN A 53 4.80 -11.97 -4.06
CA GLN A 53 5.04 -12.24 -5.48
C GLN A 53 6.45 -11.81 -5.88
N PRO A 54 7.01 -12.35 -6.97
CA PRO A 54 8.33 -11.92 -7.46
C PRO A 54 8.38 -10.43 -7.84
N THR A 55 7.24 -9.85 -8.22
CA THR A 55 7.13 -8.44 -8.64
C THR A 55 5.95 -7.75 -7.95
N ARG A 56 5.83 -6.43 -8.10
CA ARG A 56 4.78 -5.59 -7.49
C ARG A 56 4.09 -4.64 -8.49
N PRO A 57 3.59 -5.15 -9.64
CA PRO A 57 2.89 -4.33 -10.62
C PRO A 57 1.56 -3.79 -10.09
N GLY A 58 1.01 -2.81 -10.81
CA GLY A 58 -0.27 -2.19 -10.45
C GLY A 58 -1.47 -3.14 -10.45
N VAL A 59 -1.42 -4.22 -11.23
CA VAL A 59 -2.44 -5.28 -11.24
C VAL A 59 -2.50 -6.02 -9.90
N ASP A 60 -1.35 -6.32 -9.32
CA ASP A 60 -1.29 -7.03 -8.05
C ASP A 60 -1.79 -6.16 -6.91
N PHE A 61 -1.50 -4.86 -6.96
CA PHE A 61 -2.12 -3.90 -6.04
C PHE A 61 -3.65 -3.85 -6.19
N ALA A 62 -4.19 -3.86 -7.42
CA ALA A 62 -5.64 -3.90 -7.60
C ALA A 62 -6.23 -5.21 -7.06
N ASN A 63 -5.60 -6.35 -7.34
CA ASN A 63 -6.03 -7.65 -6.80
C ASN A 63 -6.03 -7.65 -5.26
N HIS A 64 -5.03 -7.02 -4.64
CA HIS A 64 -4.97 -6.82 -3.20
C HIS A 64 -6.20 -6.11 -2.66
N ILE A 65 -6.53 -4.94 -3.22
CA ILE A 65 -7.70 -4.16 -2.80
C ILE A 65 -8.98 -4.98 -3.01
N GLY A 66 -9.09 -5.69 -4.13
CA GLY A 66 -10.21 -6.59 -4.41
C GLY A 66 -10.31 -7.78 -3.46
N ALA A 67 -9.23 -8.16 -2.77
CA ALA A 67 -9.23 -9.19 -1.74
C ALA A 67 -9.57 -8.62 -0.35
N VAL A 68 -9.15 -7.39 -0.05
CA VAL A 68 -9.39 -6.74 1.26
C VAL A 68 -10.84 -6.28 1.42
N VAL A 69 -11.41 -5.63 0.39
CA VAL A 69 -12.77 -5.06 0.49
C VAL A 69 -13.83 -6.12 0.86
N PRO A 70 -13.83 -7.34 0.30
CA PRO A 70 -14.77 -8.39 0.68
C PRO A 70 -14.64 -8.91 2.12
N TRP A 71 -13.53 -8.66 2.83
CA TRP A 71 -13.38 -9.08 4.23
C TRP A 71 -14.28 -8.25 5.15
N HIS A 72 -14.53 -6.99 4.81
CA HIS A 72 -15.40 -6.07 5.58
C HIS A 72 -16.43 -5.38 4.67
N PRO A 73 -17.37 -6.11 4.08
CA PRO A 73 -18.21 -5.61 2.98
C PRO A 73 -19.19 -4.51 3.38
N GLN A 74 -19.45 -4.34 4.68
CA GLN A 74 -20.32 -3.30 5.23
C GLN A 74 -19.56 -2.04 5.63
N ASP A 75 -18.23 -2.11 5.65
CA ASP A 75 -17.39 -1.03 6.16
C ASP A 75 -17.07 0.00 5.08
N ARG A 76 -16.71 1.19 5.56
CA ARG A 76 -16.11 2.21 4.71
C ARG A 76 -14.60 2.00 4.74
N HIS A 77 -14.03 1.60 3.63
CA HIS A 77 -12.59 1.42 3.49
C HIS A 77 -11.90 2.74 3.15
N ILE A 78 -10.93 3.12 3.98
CA ILE A 78 -10.02 4.24 3.71
C ILE A 78 -8.60 3.69 3.65
N PHE A 79 -8.07 3.58 2.44
CA PHE A 79 -6.70 3.13 2.22
C PHE A 79 -5.74 4.31 2.26
N VAL A 80 -4.76 4.28 3.15
CA VAL A 80 -3.68 5.27 3.22
C VAL A 80 -2.44 4.71 2.52
N LEU A 81 -2.02 5.36 1.45
CA LEU A 81 -0.98 4.87 0.54
C LEU A 81 0.15 5.89 0.40
N ASP A 82 1.33 5.40 0.01
CA ASP A 82 2.39 6.26 -0.53
C ASP A 82 2.11 6.63 -2.00
N ASN A 83 2.99 7.45 -2.60
CA ASN A 83 2.85 7.90 -4.00
C ASN A 83 3.54 6.96 -5.01
N LEU A 84 3.63 5.67 -4.71
CA LEU A 84 4.21 4.69 -5.62
C LEU A 84 3.36 4.52 -6.89
N ASN A 85 4.01 4.31 -8.04
CA ASN A 85 3.34 4.18 -9.33
C ASN A 85 2.30 3.03 -9.38
N SER A 86 2.50 1.95 -8.62
CA SER A 86 1.55 0.83 -8.55
C SER A 86 0.22 1.23 -7.89
N HIS A 87 0.22 2.21 -6.99
CA HIS A 87 -0.97 2.79 -6.35
C HIS A 87 -1.70 3.79 -7.25
N GLN A 88 -1.16 4.08 -8.43
CA GLN A 88 -1.68 5.03 -9.41
C GLN A 88 -1.82 4.35 -10.78
N SER A 89 -2.27 3.10 -10.74
CA SER A 89 -2.38 2.21 -11.89
C SER A 89 -3.74 2.34 -12.59
N GLU A 90 -3.80 1.90 -13.85
CA GLU A 90 -5.06 1.84 -14.60
C GLU A 90 -5.98 0.76 -14.01
N GLU A 91 -5.38 -0.34 -13.56
CA GLU A 91 -6.05 -1.48 -12.95
C GLU A 91 -6.80 -1.06 -11.69
N LEU A 92 -6.21 -0.19 -10.86
CA LEU A 92 -6.88 0.39 -9.71
C LEU A 92 -8.09 1.23 -10.11
N VAL A 93 -7.95 2.11 -11.10
CA VAL A 93 -9.06 2.95 -11.60
C VAL A 93 -10.22 2.08 -12.06
N ARG A 94 -9.94 1.01 -12.82
CA ARG A 94 -10.95 0.06 -13.28
C ARG A 94 -11.63 -0.68 -12.13
N LEU A 95 -10.86 -1.09 -11.12
CA LEU A 95 -11.42 -1.73 -9.92
C LEU A 95 -12.36 -0.79 -9.16
N VAL A 96 -11.99 0.48 -8.99
CA VAL A 96 -12.85 1.48 -8.34
C VAL A 96 -14.13 1.71 -9.14
N ILE A 97 -14.03 1.82 -10.47
CA ILE A 97 -15.22 1.94 -11.34
C ILE A 97 -16.18 0.76 -11.12
N ALA A 98 -15.65 -0.46 -11.07
CA ALA A 98 -16.43 -1.67 -10.87
C ALA A 98 -17.08 -1.72 -9.49
N HIS A 99 -16.35 -1.39 -8.42
CA HIS A 99 -16.86 -1.44 -7.03
C HIS A 99 -17.84 -0.32 -6.70
N VAL A 100 -17.66 0.86 -7.28
CA VAL A 100 -18.42 2.06 -6.95
C VAL A 100 -19.62 2.24 -7.91
N HIS A 101 -19.76 1.36 -8.91
CA HIS A 101 -20.77 1.43 -9.97
C HIS A 101 -20.82 2.81 -10.66
N ARG A 102 -19.67 3.48 -10.76
CA ARG A 102 -19.58 4.81 -11.38
C ARG A 102 -19.63 4.64 -12.90
N ASN A 103 -20.66 5.20 -13.53
CA ASN A 103 -20.73 5.18 -14.99
C ASN A 103 -19.74 6.23 -15.56
N ILE A 104 -18.71 5.76 -16.27
CA ILE A 104 -17.68 6.61 -16.89
C ILE A 104 -17.63 6.30 -18.38
N SER A 105 -17.68 7.34 -19.19
CA SER A 105 -17.57 7.17 -20.64
C SER A 105 -16.15 6.75 -21.05
N VAL A 106 -16.02 5.99 -22.15
CA VAL A 106 -14.71 5.62 -22.72
C VAL A 106 -13.83 6.85 -22.98
N LYS A 107 -14.44 7.97 -23.37
CA LYS A 107 -13.75 9.25 -23.61
C LYS A 107 -13.18 9.85 -22.31
N GLU A 108 -13.91 9.75 -21.21
CA GLU A 108 -13.49 10.26 -19.90
C GLU A 108 -12.39 9.39 -19.28
N LEU A 109 -12.53 8.06 -19.35
CA LEU A 109 -11.48 7.13 -18.93
C LEU A 109 -10.19 7.37 -19.73
N GLY A 110 -10.32 7.49 -21.04
CA GLY A 110 -9.23 7.75 -21.97
C GLY A 110 -8.26 6.57 -22.12
N LYS A 111 -7.02 6.87 -22.50
CA LYS A 111 -5.98 5.88 -22.77
C LYS A 111 -4.70 6.24 -22.02
N LYS A 112 -4.11 5.23 -21.37
CA LYS A 112 -2.87 5.36 -20.60
C LYS A 112 -1.80 6.13 -21.36
N GLY A 113 -1.27 7.19 -20.74
CA GLY A 113 -0.21 8.02 -21.31
C GLY A 113 -0.65 8.93 -22.47
N LYS A 114 -1.95 8.95 -22.86
CA LYS A 114 -2.44 9.72 -24.00
C LYS A 114 -3.57 10.69 -23.68
N ALA A 115 -4.60 10.26 -22.94
CA ALA A 115 -5.82 11.06 -22.73
C ALA A 115 -6.62 10.59 -21.52
N GLY A 116 -7.53 11.46 -21.03
CA GLY A 116 -8.50 11.15 -19.97
C GLY A 116 -7.86 10.96 -18.59
N ILE A 117 -8.59 10.26 -17.71
CA ILE A 117 -8.14 9.92 -16.35
C ILE A 117 -6.81 9.16 -16.40
N LEU A 118 -6.61 8.31 -17.41
CA LEU A 118 -5.40 7.50 -17.55
C LEU A 118 -4.20 8.25 -18.15
N TRP A 119 -4.33 9.54 -18.47
CA TRP A 119 -3.26 10.27 -19.15
C TRP A 119 -1.97 10.34 -18.31
N THR A 120 -2.08 10.76 -17.05
CA THR A 120 -0.94 10.85 -16.13
C THR A 120 -1.34 10.37 -14.73
N GLN A 121 -0.37 10.29 -13.83
CA GLN A 121 -0.58 9.91 -12.43
C GLN A 121 -1.50 10.85 -11.65
N LYS A 122 -1.46 12.15 -11.96
CA LYS A 122 -2.24 13.16 -11.22
C LYS A 122 -3.76 12.96 -11.39
N PRO A 123 -4.32 12.85 -12.61
CA PRO A 123 -5.73 12.56 -12.80
C PRO A 123 -6.16 11.21 -12.19
N VAL A 124 -5.33 10.16 -12.28
CA VAL A 124 -5.60 8.87 -11.61
C VAL A 124 -5.73 9.06 -10.10
N MET A 125 -4.78 9.74 -9.47
CA MET A 125 -4.81 10.01 -8.03
C MET A 125 -6.04 10.84 -7.63
N THR A 126 -6.38 11.88 -8.40
CA THR A 126 -7.57 12.70 -8.15
C THR A 126 -8.85 11.88 -8.25
N PHE A 127 -8.92 10.98 -9.23
CA PHE A 127 -10.05 10.08 -9.41
C PHE A 127 -10.22 9.14 -8.20
N CYS A 128 -9.14 8.51 -7.73
CA CYS A 128 -9.17 7.59 -6.59
C CYS A 128 -9.42 8.29 -5.24
N LYS A 129 -9.07 9.57 -5.11
CA LYS A 129 -9.33 10.36 -3.89
C LYS A 129 -10.81 10.68 -3.68
N ILE A 130 -11.56 10.86 -4.76
CA ILE A 130 -12.94 11.35 -4.73
C ILE A 130 -13.87 10.26 -5.29
N PRO A 131 -14.16 9.20 -4.50
CA PRO A 131 -15.16 8.22 -4.89
C PRO A 131 -16.57 8.84 -4.71
N PRO A 132 -17.49 8.65 -5.68
CA PRO A 132 -18.88 9.08 -5.53
C PRO A 132 -19.67 8.26 -4.49
N THR A 133 -19.18 7.09 -4.10
CA THR A 133 -19.78 6.24 -3.04
C THR A 133 -18.81 6.17 -1.87
N PRO A 134 -19.27 6.31 -0.61
CA PRO A 134 -18.38 6.40 0.56
C PRO A 134 -17.70 5.08 0.96
N SER A 135 -17.90 3.98 0.23
CA SER A 135 -17.43 2.64 0.61
C SER A 135 -15.93 2.41 0.41
N VAL A 136 -15.28 3.04 -0.59
CA VAL A 136 -13.83 2.86 -0.83
C VAL A 136 -13.18 4.18 -1.21
N ARG A 137 -12.23 4.67 -0.40
CA ARG A 137 -11.49 5.91 -0.61
C ARG A 137 -9.98 5.70 -0.49
N PHE A 138 -9.22 6.39 -1.34
CA PHE A 138 -7.75 6.37 -1.30
C PHE A 138 -7.20 7.73 -0.84
N LEU A 139 -6.43 7.72 0.24
CA LEU A 139 -5.65 8.84 0.70
C LEU A 139 -4.18 8.60 0.38
N TYR A 140 -3.54 9.60 -0.20
CA TYR A 140 -2.14 9.53 -0.56
C TYR A 140 -1.36 10.45 0.35
N ASN A 141 -0.28 9.96 0.96
CA ASN A 141 0.59 10.79 1.76
C ASN A 141 1.09 11.98 0.92
N PRO A 142 1.08 13.21 1.49
CA PRO A 142 1.66 14.33 0.79
C PRO A 142 3.13 14.02 0.52
N LYS A 143 3.67 14.53 -0.59
CA LYS A 143 5.11 14.47 -0.80
C LYS A 143 5.78 15.19 0.38
N GLN A 144 6.50 14.44 1.19
CA GLN A 144 7.29 15.03 2.27
C GLN A 144 8.35 15.93 1.63
N THR A 145 8.12 17.23 1.71
CA THR A 145 9.18 18.23 1.70
C THR A 145 9.48 18.51 3.17
N LEU A 146 10.76 18.58 3.55
CA LEU A 146 11.17 18.85 4.93
C LEU A 146 10.33 20.03 5.49
N GLY A 147 9.59 19.82 6.58
CA GLY A 147 8.88 20.88 7.30
C GLY A 147 7.37 21.02 7.08
N GLN A 148 6.69 20.14 6.32
CA GLN A 148 5.22 20.19 6.24
C GLN A 148 4.52 19.15 7.13
N THR A 149 3.58 19.64 7.94
CA THR A 149 2.63 18.85 8.74
C THR A 149 1.74 17.98 7.83
N LEU A 150 1.44 16.75 8.26
CA LEU A 150 0.51 15.85 7.54
C LEU A 150 -0.82 16.56 7.28
N PRO A 151 -1.51 16.29 6.14
CA PRO A 151 -2.76 16.95 5.81
C PRO A 151 -3.80 16.63 6.88
N MET A 152 -4.64 17.61 7.21
CA MET A 152 -5.63 17.52 8.29
C MET A 152 -6.52 16.25 8.23
N ASP A 153 -6.79 15.73 7.03
CA ASP A 153 -7.61 14.53 6.83
C ASP A 153 -6.94 13.25 7.40
N ILE A 154 -5.62 13.12 7.25
CA ILE A 154 -4.85 11.98 7.80
C ILE A 154 -4.74 12.13 9.33
N GLN A 155 -4.54 13.35 9.83
CA GLN A 155 -4.49 13.62 11.26
C GLN A 155 -5.83 13.36 11.96
N ARG A 156 -6.95 13.69 11.31
CA ARG A 156 -8.29 13.42 11.84
C ARG A 156 -8.60 11.94 11.91
N LEU A 157 -8.18 11.15 10.91
CA LEU A 157 -8.28 9.69 10.95
C LEU A 157 -7.52 9.11 12.15
N SER A 158 -6.27 9.53 12.38
CA SER A 158 -5.53 9.07 13.56
C SER A 158 -6.17 9.50 14.89
N ALA A 159 -6.82 10.68 14.92
CA ALA A 159 -7.42 11.22 16.13
C ALA A 159 -8.81 10.62 16.47
N GLN A 160 -9.59 10.21 15.47
CA GLN A 160 -10.88 9.54 15.66
C GLN A 160 -10.70 8.13 16.24
N THR A 161 -9.66 7.41 15.83
CA THR A 161 -9.32 6.07 16.35
C THR A 161 -9.05 6.05 17.86
N HIS A 162 -8.61 7.16 18.44
CA HIS A 162 -8.37 7.27 19.88
C HIS A 162 -9.61 7.63 20.71
N ARG A 163 -10.68 8.14 20.10
CA ARG A 163 -11.87 8.62 20.83
C ARG A 163 -12.98 7.58 20.98
N GLU A 164 -12.93 6.47 20.26
CA GLU A 164 -13.97 5.41 20.33
C GLU A 164 -13.62 4.29 21.34
N LYS A 165 -12.53 4.42 22.10
CA LYS A 165 -12.10 3.46 23.15
C LYS A 165 -12.21 4.00 24.58
N THR A 166 -13.05 5.01 24.84
CA THR A 166 -13.40 5.44 26.22
C THR A 166 -14.90 5.41 26.39
#